data_AF-A0A0F2CBB2-F1
#
_entry.id   AF-A0A0F2CBB2-F1
#
_cell.length_a   1.000
_cell.length_b   1.000
_cell.length_c   1.000
_cell.angle_alpha   90.00
_cell.angle_beta   90.00
_cell.angle_gamma   90.00
#
_symmetry.space_group_name_H-M   'P 1'
#
loop_
_entity.id
_entity.type
_entity.pdbx_description
1 polymer ?
#
loop_
_entity_poly.entity_id
_entity_poly.type
_entity_poly.pdbx_seq_one_letter_code
_entity_poly.pdbx_strand_id
1 'polypeptide(L)'
;MFPIASALIEPGQILGAALSLPLVSLVLAAIITMGMSVAARRSPRHPSQASPAGPANHRVVARHSREHVVLGGSAIAVIVIFLVENLVSGYLLNLNGVVSWWRYATPVFTACVGLASLLAVILFRGTAPERPVVPTARRTWLTFSSRLGSSGTGLVVLVLTVTTIAAGLASSSIGDGPHVFLEIGIPNENIDPIRLWFYGWAYGVPVLICVLLLAAVGVSVLHANAARPFLRPETVIAEQYERREIATGITSVAASAALLALAGAWRFIADAGSTTQLIIQGEGRSESYEATWRYAEIAAVGGWLAPALEIAAFVILLLTVSRAARASRAAAHSRNSAGLQSAR
;
A
#
# COMPACT_ATOMS: atom_id res chain seq x y z
N MET A 1 32.21 37.07 -7.41
CA MET A 1 31.60 37.05 -8.76
C MET A 1 31.00 35.66 -8.93
N PHE A 2 29.70 35.53 -8.66
CA PHE A 2 28.99 34.25 -8.66
C PHE A 2 28.76 33.78 -10.09
N PRO A 3 29.10 32.54 -10.47
CA PRO A 3 28.55 31.95 -11.67
C PRO A 3 27.09 31.58 -11.35
N ILE A 4 26.18 32.45 -11.76
CA ILE A 4 24.74 32.17 -11.75
C ILE A 4 24.51 31.05 -12.77
N ALA A 5 24.26 29.87 -12.23
CA ALA A 5 23.15 28.98 -12.61
C ALA A 5 22.64 29.12 -14.05
N SER A 6 23.35 28.50 -14.98
CA SER A 6 22.80 28.02 -16.25
C SER A 6 23.30 26.61 -16.55
N ALA A 7 23.40 25.77 -15.52
CA ALA A 7 23.28 24.34 -15.72
C ALA A 7 21.84 24.10 -16.18
N LEU A 8 21.70 23.74 -17.46
CA LEU A 8 20.48 23.20 -18.04
C LEU A 8 19.87 22.21 -17.06
N ILE A 9 18.84 22.63 -16.33
CA ILE A 9 18.10 21.72 -15.48
C ILE A 9 17.35 20.84 -16.46
N GLU A 10 17.88 19.66 -16.75
CA GLU A 10 17.22 18.70 -17.62
C GLU A 10 15.79 18.51 -17.09
N PRO A 11 14.76 18.62 -17.94
CA PRO A 11 13.38 18.46 -17.50
C PRO A 11 13.15 17.10 -16.80
N GLY A 12 13.95 16.08 -17.14
CA GLY A 12 13.98 14.79 -16.45
C GLY A 12 14.42 14.87 -14.98
N GLN A 13 15.38 15.74 -14.64
CA GLN A 13 15.84 15.93 -13.26
C GLN A 13 14.80 16.68 -12.43
N ILE A 14 14.11 17.67 -13.01
CA ILE A 14 12.99 18.37 -12.35
C ILE A 14 11.84 17.38 -12.09
N LEU A 15 11.51 16.55 -13.09
CA LEU A 15 10.45 15.55 -12.96
C LEU A 15 10.81 14.50 -11.91
N GLY A 16 12.05 14.01 -11.90
CA GLY A 16 12.56 13.08 -10.88
C GLY A 16 12.53 13.68 -9.47
N ALA A 17 12.97 14.93 -9.32
CA ALA A 17 12.91 15.64 -8.05
C ALA A 17 11.47 15.88 -7.58
N ALA A 18 10.55 16.25 -8.47
CA ALA A 18 9.14 16.41 -8.13
C ALA A 18 8.50 15.07 -7.71
N LEU A 19 8.79 13.98 -8.43
CA LEU A 19 8.30 12.63 -8.12
C LEU A 19 8.98 11.98 -6.90
N SER A 20 10.05 12.58 -6.38
CA SER A 20 10.65 12.16 -5.12
C SER A 20 9.80 12.56 -3.91
N LEU A 21 8.91 13.55 -4.07
CA LEU A 21 7.99 13.99 -3.01
C LEU A 21 6.71 13.16 -3.03
N PRO A 22 6.38 12.41 -1.96
CA PRO A 22 5.15 11.63 -1.87
C PRO A 22 3.87 12.45 -2.08
N LEU A 23 3.90 13.76 -1.77
CA LEU A 23 2.81 14.69 -2.02
C LEU A 23 2.49 14.83 -3.51
N VAL A 24 3.49 14.83 -4.40
CA VAL A 24 3.28 14.92 -5.85
C VAL A 24 2.63 13.63 -6.36
N SER A 25 3.11 12.47 -5.91
CA SER A 25 2.49 11.16 -6.17
C SER A 25 1.02 11.14 -5.73
N LEU A 26 0.71 11.70 -4.56
CA LEU A 26 -0.67 11.80 -4.06
C LEU A 26 -1.55 12.70 -4.93
N VAL A 27 -1.05 13.88 -5.34
CA VAL A 27 -1.81 14.80 -6.20
C VAL A 27 -2.11 14.16 -7.55
N LEU A 28 -1.11 13.51 -8.17
CA LEU A 28 -1.31 12.76 -9.42
C LEU A 28 -2.33 11.63 -9.24
N ALA A 29 -2.22 10.87 -8.15
CA ALA A 29 -3.18 9.82 -7.81
C ALA A 29 -4.60 10.37 -7.61
N ALA A 30 -4.75 11.55 -7.01
CA ALA A 30 -6.05 12.21 -6.84
C ALA A 30 -6.64 12.62 -8.19
N ILE A 31 -5.84 13.17 -9.11
CA ILE A 31 -6.27 13.52 -10.47
C ILE A 31 -6.72 12.26 -11.23
N ILE A 32 -5.91 11.19 -11.21
CA ILE A 32 -6.23 9.91 -11.86
C ILE A 32 -7.53 9.33 -11.28
N THR A 33 -7.65 9.30 -9.95
CA THR A 33 -8.84 8.80 -9.26
C THR A 33 -10.08 9.61 -9.64
N MET A 34 -9.95 10.94 -9.70
CA MET A 34 -11.03 11.83 -10.12
C MET A 34 -11.44 11.51 -11.56
N GLY A 35 -10.48 11.41 -12.49
CA GLY A 35 -10.71 11.04 -13.88
C GLY A 35 -11.41 9.70 -14.04
N MET A 36 -10.93 8.66 -13.35
CA MET A 36 -11.57 7.34 -13.34
C MET A 36 -12.99 7.39 -12.78
N SER A 37 -13.21 8.16 -11.72
CA SER A 37 -14.53 8.30 -11.11
C SER A 37 -15.53 9.03 -12.01
N VAL A 38 -15.08 10.01 -12.79
CA VAL A 38 -15.89 10.73 -13.77
C VAL A 38 -16.19 9.85 -14.98
N ALA A 39 -15.18 9.15 -15.51
CA ALA A 39 -15.35 8.21 -16.62
C ALA A 39 -16.34 7.07 -16.26
N ALA A 40 -16.21 6.51 -15.05
CA ALA A 40 -17.11 5.48 -14.55
C ALA A 40 -18.56 5.97 -14.36
N ARG A 41 -18.78 7.27 -14.16
CA ARG A 41 -20.12 7.87 -14.11
C ARG A 41 -20.71 8.12 -15.49
N ARG A 42 -19.86 8.34 -16.50
CA ARG A 42 -20.26 8.63 -17.89
C ARG A 42 -20.48 7.38 -18.73
N SER A 43 -19.88 6.25 -18.35
CA SER A 43 -20.07 4.99 -19.06
C SER A 43 -21.55 4.55 -18.95
N PRO A 44 -22.30 4.47 -20.06
CA PRO A 44 -23.67 3.98 -20.04
C PRO A 44 -23.62 2.51 -19.63
N ARG A 45 -23.92 2.23 -18.36
CA ARG A 45 -23.96 0.85 -17.87
C ARG A 45 -25.04 0.11 -18.64
N HIS A 46 -24.64 -0.98 -19.30
CA HIS A 46 -25.58 -1.99 -19.76
C HIS A 46 -26.54 -2.38 -18.61
N PRO A 47 -27.85 -2.45 -18.85
CA PRO A 47 -28.88 -2.71 -17.82
C PRO A 47 -28.80 -4.09 -17.15
N SER A 48 -27.79 -4.91 -17.43
CA SER A 48 -27.63 -6.26 -16.88
C SER A 48 -27.14 -6.32 -15.42
N GLN A 49 -26.84 -5.18 -14.79
CA GLN A 49 -26.66 -5.07 -13.33
C GLN A 49 -27.68 -4.10 -12.74
N ALA A 50 -28.96 -4.34 -12.99
CA ALA A 50 -30.00 -3.85 -12.11
C ALA A 50 -29.75 -4.42 -10.71
N SER A 51 -29.05 -3.65 -9.88
CA SER A 51 -29.18 -3.79 -8.43
C SER A 51 -30.68 -3.73 -8.18
N PRO A 52 -31.35 -4.79 -7.69
CA PRO A 52 -32.79 -4.73 -7.50
C PRO A 52 -33.04 -3.58 -6.54
N ALA A 53 -33.64 -2.50 -7.06
CA ALA A 53 -33.92 -1.27 -6.32
C ALA A 53 -35.09 -1.50 -5.36
N GLY A 54 -34.99 -2.56 -4.56
CA GLY A 54 -35.94 -2.93 -3.53
C GLY A 54 -35.47 -2.41 -2.16
N PRO A 55 -36.40 -2.09 -1.26
CA PRO A 55 -36.09 -1.63 0.10
C PRO A 55 -35.22 -2.63 0.89
N ALA A 56 -35.21 -3.91 0.52
CA ALA A 56 -34.36 -4.94 1.10
C ALA A 56 -32.86 -4.70 0.86
N ASN A 57 -32.46 -4.17 -0.32
CA ASN A 57 -31.06 -3.88 -0.63
C ASN A 57 -30.52 -2.74 0.23
N HIS A 58 -31.32 -1.72 0.49
CA HIS A 58 -30.92 -0.59 1.33
C HIS A 58 -30.65 -0.99 2.79
N ARG A 59 -31.44 -1.92 3.34
CA ARG A 59 -31.20 -2.48 4.68
C ARG A 59 -29.90 -3.27 4.76
N VAL A 60 -29.56 -4.03 3.71
CA VAL A 60 -28.29 -4.78 3.62
C VAL A 60 -27.09 -3.83 3.57
N VAL A 61 -27.14 -2.81 2.73
CA VAL A 61 -26.10 -1.76 2.65
C VAL A 61 -25.94 -1.04 4.00
N ALA A 62 -27.06 -0.67 4.65
CA ALA A 62 -27.02 0.00 5.94
C ALA A 62 -26.37 -0.85 7.04
N ARG A 63 -26.56 -2.18 7.01
CA ARG A 63 -25.91 -3.10 7.94
C ARG A 63 -24.39 -3.12 7.77
N HIS A 64 -23.93 -3.21 6.53
CA HIS A 64 -22.51 -3.27 6.16
C HIS A 64 -21.80 -1.90 6.13
N SER A 65 -22.54 -0.81 6.37
CA SER A 65 -22.00 0.55 6.34
C SER A 65 -20.83 0.77 7.32
N ARG A 66 -20.85 0.13 8.49
CA ARG A 66 -19.75 0.28 9.47
C ARG A 66 -18.47 -0.40 8.99
N GLU A 67 -18.57 -1.57 8.38
CA GLU A 67 -17.43 -2.26 7.77
C GLU A 67 -16.80 -1.40 6.67
N HIS A 68 -17.62 -0.75 5.84
CA HIS A 68 -17.16 0.20 4.83
C HIS A 68 -16.50 1.44 5.44
N VAL A 69 -17.07 2.01 6.52
CA VAL A 69 -16.47 3.15 7.23
C VAL A 69 -15.12 2.79 7.82
N VAL A 70 -14.99 1.61 8.43
CA VAL A 70 -13.70 1.15 8.97
C VAL A 70 -12.70 0.94 7.85
N LEU A 71 -13.07 0.31 6.73
CA LEU A 71 -12.19 0.16 5.57
C LEU A 71 -11.74 1.51 4.98
N GLY A 72 -12.67 2.45 4.82
CA GLY A 72 -12.37 3.80 4.35
C GLY A 72 -11.46 4.55 5.32
N GLY A 73 -11.73 4.45 6.62
CA GLY A 73 -10.91 5.03 7.69
C GLY A 73 -9.50 4.45 7.71
N SER A 74 -9.36 3.13 7.57
CA SER A 74 -8.07 2.44 7.47
C SER A 74 -7.28 2.90 6.24
N ALA A 75 -7.94 3.06 5.09
CA ALA A 75 -7.28 3.58 3.89
C ALA A 75 -6.80 5.03 4.07
N ILE A 76 -7.61 5.90 4.69
CA ILE A 76 -7.21 7.28 5.04
C ILE A 76 -6.04 7.27 6.01
N ALA A 77 -6.08 6.42 7.05
CA ALA A 77 -5.02 6.31 8.04
C ALA A 77 -3.68 5.93 7.40
N VAL A 78 -3.67 4.96 6.47
CA VAL A 78 -2.45 4.60 5.70
C VAL A 78 -1.91 5.80 4.93
N ILE A 79 -2.77 6.56 4.23
CA ILE A 79 -2.35 7.76 3.48
C ILE A 79 -1.73 8.79 4.43
N VAL A 80 -2.47 9.17 5.48
CA VAL A 80 -2.09 10.26 6.38
C VAL A 80 -0.82 9.91 7.15
N ILE A 81 -0.76 8.72 7.75
CA ILE A 81 0.39 8.30 8.54
C ILE A 81 1.64 8.19 7.66
N PHE A 82 1.52 7.66 6.45
CA PHE A 82 2.63 7.60 5.50
C PHE A 82 3.14 9.00 5.12
N LEU A 83 2.26 9.94 4.81
CA LEU A 83 2.65 11.32 4.48
C LEU A 83 3.29 12.05 5.66
N VAL A 84 2.70 11.91 6.85
CA VAL A 84 3.23 12.52 8.08
C VAL A 84 4.61 11.96 8.39
N GLU A 85 4.78 10.63 8.33
CA GLU A 85 6.08 10.00 8.53
C GLU A 85 7.11 10.54 7.52
N ASN A 86 6.78 10.59 6.23
CA ASN A 86 7.70 11.10 5.22
C ASN A 86 8.07 12.58 5.43
N LEU A 87 7.11 13.41 5.86
CA LEU A 87 7.36 14.82 6.14
C LEU A 87 8.25 14.99 7.38
N VAL A 88 7.95 14.24 8.45
CA VAL A 88 8.70 14.30 9.71
C VAL A 88 10.12 13.77 9.51
N SER A 89 10.27 12.59 8.92
CA SER A 89 11.57 11.97 8.65
C SER A 89 12.39 12.73 7.62
N GLY A 90 11.75 13.39 6.65
CA GLY A 90 12.44 14.11 5.57
C GLY A 90 12.85 15.55 5.92
N TYR A 91 12.07 16.24 6.77
CA TYR A 91 12.27 17.67 7.03
C TYR A 91 12.48 18.05 8.49
N LEU A 92 11.97 17.26 9.44
CA LEU A 92 12.01 17.61 10.86
C LEU A 92 13.10 16.86 11.64
N LEU A 93 13.50 15.68 11.16
CA LEU A 93 14.49 14.83 11.84
C LEU A 93 15.78 14.75 11.04
N ASN A 94 16.92 15.01 11.70
CA ASN A 94 18.23 14.65 11.16
C ASN A 94 18.49 13.18 11.46
N LEU A 95 18.13 12.31 10.51
CA LEU A 95 18.27 10.85 10.64
C LEU A 95 19.64 10.33 10.19
N ASN A 96 20.64 11.19 10.02
CA ASN A 96 21.98 10.77 9.65
C ASN A 96 22.56 9.82 10.70
N GLY A 97 22.89 8.59 10.27
CA GLY A 97 23.45 7.57 11.15
C GLY A 97 22.42 6.77 11.96
N VAL A 98 21.11 7.02 11.80
CA VAL A 98 20.05 6.33 12.55
C VAL A 98 19.35 5.30 11.67
N VAL A 99 19.26 4.05 12.16
CA VAL A 99 18.54 2.96 11.49
C VAL A 99 17.04 3.17 11.60
N SER A 100 16.48 3.93 10.66
CA SER A 100 15.06 4.28 10.63
C SER A 100 14.19 3.20 10.00
N TRP A 101 14.19 1.99 10.58
CA TRP A 101 13.43 0.83 10.07
C TRP A 101 11.93 1.08 10.01
N TRP A 102 11.40 1.94 10.88
CA TRP A 102 9.98 2.26 10.95
C TRP A 102 9.47 2.89 9.66
N ARG A 103 10.29 3.64 8.90
CA ARG A 103 9.86 4.33 7.67
C ARG A 103 9.26 3.37 6.64
N TYR A 104 9.83 2.18 6.54
CA TYR A 104 9.41 1.15 5.59
C TYR A 104 8.31 0.24 6.16
N ALA A 105 8.32 -0.01 7.47
CA ALA A 105 7.35 -0.87 8.13
C ALA A 105 5.99 -0.17 8.41
N THR A 106 6.01 1.15 8.61
CA THR A 106 4.84 1.96 8.99
C THR A 106 3.60 1.78 8.10
N PRO A 107 3.68 1.84 6.75
CA PRO A 107 2.49 1.67 5.92
C PRO A 107 1.86 0.27 6.09
N VAL A 108 2.68 -0.78 6.16
CA VAL A 108 2.24 -2.17 6.35
C VAL A 108 1.63 -2.36 7.74
N PHE A 109 2.28 -1.83 8.77
CA PHE A 109 1.78 -1.89 10.15
C PHE A 109 0.45 -1.15 10.29
N THR A 110 0.32 0.04 9.71
CA THR A 110 -0.91 0.84 9.74
C THR A 110 -2.07 0.09 9.07
N ALA A 111 -1.82 -0.54 7.91
CA ALA A 111 -2.81 -1.38 7.26
C ALA A 111 -3.19 -2.60 8.11
N CYS A 112 -2.22 -3.23 8.77
CA CYS A 112 -2.45 -4.36 9.67
C CYS A 112 -3.41 -3.96 10.82
N VAL A 113 -3.13 -2.85 11.51
CA VAL A 113 -3.99 -2.32 12.58
C VAL A 113 -5.39 -1.97 12.04
N GLY A 114 -5.45 -1.36 10.85
CA GLY A 114 -6.71 -1.03 10.17
C GLY A 114 -7.55 -2.26 9.79
N LEU A 115 -6.92 -3.38 9.42
CA LEU A 115 -7.63 -4.63 9.13
C LEU A 115 -7.95 -5.41 10.40
N ALA A 116 -7.12 -5.33 11.44
CA ALA A 116 -7.39 -5.92 12.74
C ALA A 116 -8.60 -5.25 13.43
N SER A 117 -8.74 -3.92 13.29
CA SER A 117 -9.93 -3.21 13.78
C SER A 117 -11.18 -3.63 13.02
N LEU A 118 -11.09 -3.83 11.70
CA LEU A 118 -12.18 -4.41 10.92
C LEU A 118 -12.53 -5.80 11.43
N LEU A 119 -11.54 -6.69 11.63
CA LEU A 119 -11.74 -8.02 12.20
C LEU A 119 -12.49 -7.97 13.54
N ALA A 120 -12.08 -7.08 14.44
CA ALA A 120 -12.76 -6.89 15.71
C ALA A 120 -14.23 -6.50 15.50
N VAL A 121 -14.51 -5.54 14.62
CA VAL A 121 -15.89 -5.16 14.26
C VAL A 121 -16.65 -6.34 13.66
N ILE A 122 -16.00 -7.22 12.90
CA ILE A 122 -16.62 -8.43 12.37
C ILE A 122 -17.03 -9.40 13.48
N LEU A 123 -16.10 -9.69 14.40
CA LEU A 123 -16.25 -10.73 15.41
C LEU A 123 -17.23 -10.32 16.52
N PHE A 124 -17.16 -9.08 17.00
CA PHE A 124 -17.97 -8.63 18.13
C PHE A 124 -19.43 -8.33 17.78
N ARG A 125 -19.78 -8.24 16.50
CA ARG A 125 -21.09 -7.71 16.08
C ARG A 125 -22.18 -8.77 15.90
N GLY A 126 -21.96 -10.00 16.41
CA GLY A 126 -22.98 -11.06 16.57
C GLY A 126 -23.93 -11.24 15.39
N THR A 127 -23.63 -12.15 14.46
CA THR A 127 -24.48 -12.37 13.28
C THR A 127 -25.46 -13.51 13.49
N ALA A 128 -26.54 -13.27 14.23
CA ALA A 128 -27.68 -14.18 14.24
C ALA A 128 -28.44 -14.04 12.90
N PRO A 129 -28.78 -15.14 12.21
CA PRO A 129 -29.66 -15.10 11.05
C PRO A 129 -31.08 -14.75 11.48
N GLU A 130 -31.76 -13.90 10.72
CA GLU A 130 -33.18 -13.57 10.97
C GLU A 130 -34.09 -14.70 10.49
N ARG A 131 -33.70 -15.38 9.39
CA ARG A 131 -34.29 -16.63 8.93
C ARG A 131 -33.17 -17.60 8.55
N PRO A 132 -33.26 -18.88 8.93
CA PRO A 132 -32.24 -19.86 8.59
C PRO A 132 -32.16 -20.02 7.07
N VAL A 133 -30.97 -19.79 6.52
CA VAL A 133 -30.65 -20.02 5.11
C VAL A 133 -29.80 -21.28 5.02
N VAL A 134 -30.34 -22.34 4.40
CA VAL A 134 -29.59 -23.58 4.19
C VAL A 134 -28.40 -23.29 3.27
N PRO A 135 -27.15 -23.58 3.68
CA PRO A 135 -26.00 -23.40 2.82
C PRO A 135 -26.08 -24.34 1.61
N THR A 136 -26.27 -23.78 0.41
CA THR A 136 -26.33 -24.55 -0.84
C THR A 136 -24.96 -25.04 -1.34
N ALA A 137 -23.86 -24.52 -0.78
CA ALA A 137 -22.49 -24.92 -1.13
C ALA A 137 -21.48 -24.59 -0.02
N ARG A 138 -20.33 -25.28 -0.02
CA ARG A 138 -19.18 -25.00 0.87
C ARG A 138 -18.55 -23.66 0.45
N ARG A 139 -18.64 -22.64 1.31
CA ARG A 139 -18.07 -21.31 1.06
C ARG A 139 -16.64 -21.25 1.56
N THR A 140 -15.74 -20.74 0.74
CA THR A 140 -14.35 -20.47 1.12
C THR A 140 -14.08 -18.97 1.03
N TRP A 141 -13.06 -18.49 1.73
CA TRP A 141 -12.53 -17.13 1.63
C TRP A 141 -12.29 -16.65 0.19
N LEU A 142 -12.00 -17.56 -0.75
CA LEU A 142 -11.83 -17.26 -2.18
C LEU A 142 -13.16 -17.05 -2.93
N THR A 143 -14.30 -17.49 -2.40
CA THR A 143 -15.61 -17.35 -3.06
C THR A 143 -16.04 -15.89 -3.24
N PHE A 144 -15.59 -15.01 -2.34
CA PHE A 144 -15.94 -13.59 -2.35
C PHE A 144 -14.78 -12.68 -2.74
N SER A 145 -13.58 -13.23 -2.92
CA SER A 145 -12.45 -12.43 -3.36
C SER A 145 -12.41 -12.33 -4.88
N SER A 146 -12.12 -11.15 -5.41
CA SER A 146 -11.83 -11.00 -6.84
C SER A 146 -10.56 -11.77 -7.17
N ARG A 147 -10.57 -12.60 -8.22
CA ARG A 147 -9.37 -13.36 -8.65
C ARG A 147 -8.22 -12.41 -8.94
N LEU A 148 -8.49 -11.34 -9.70
CA LEU A 148 -7.51 -10.31 -10.05
C LEU A 148 -7.01 -9.53 -8.82
N GLY A 149 -7.89 -9.23 -7.86
CA GLY A 149 -7.51 -8.53 -6.63
C GLY A 149 -6.63 -9.40 -5.72
N SER A 150 -6.95 -10.68 -5.59
CA SER A 150 -6.19 -11.63 -4.77
C SER A 150 -4.84 -11.96 -5.39
N SER A 151 -4.80 -12.24 -6.70
CA SER A 151 -3.55 -12.54 -7.40
C SER A 151 -2.65 -11.33 -7.44
N GLY A 152 -3.20 -10.13 -7.67
CA GLY A 152 -2.45 -8.87 -7.62
C GLY A 152 -1.86 -8.61 -6.24
N THR A 153 -2.64 -8.77 -5.17
CA THR A 153 -2.16 -8.59 -3.80
C THR A 153 -1.06 -9.62 -3.46
N GLY A 154 -1.28 -10.89 -3.82
CA GLY A 154 -0.30 -11.95 -3.63
C GLY A 154 1.00 -11.68 -4.38
N LEU A 155 0.92 -11.19 -5.62
CA LEU A 155 2.08 -10.81 -6.42
C LEU A 155 2.86 -9.65 -5.78
N VAL A 156 2.17 -8.59 -5.34
CA VAL A 156 2.83 -7.45 -4.68
C VAL A 156 3.54 -7.89 -3.39
N VAL A 157 2.86 -8.70 -2.56
CA VAL A 157 3.46 -9.24 -1.32
C VAL A 157 4.66 -10.12 -1.63
N LEU A 158 4.57 -10.96 -2.67
CA LEU A 158 5.68 -11.80 -3.12
C LEU A 158 6.88 -10.95 -3.57
N VAL A 159 6.65 -9.95 -4.42
CA VAL A 159 7.71 -9.05 -4.90
C VAL A 159 8.35 -8.28 -3.75
N LEU A 160 7.57 -7.78 -2.79
CA LEU A 160 8.10 -7.13 -1.58
C LEU A 160 8.96 -8.09 -0.74
N THR A 161 8.48 -9.32 -0.54
CA THR A 161 9.19 -10.34 0.24
C THR A 161 10.51 -10.73 -0.44
N VAL A 162 10.48 -11.02 -1.74
CA VAL A 162 11.67 -11.38 -2.52
C VAL A 162 12.67 -10.23 -2.54
N THR A 163 12.21 -9.00 -2.78
CA THR A 163 13.06 -7.80 -2.73
C THR A 163 13.72 -7.66 -1.37
N THR A 164 12.96 -7.82 -0.29
CA THR A 164 13.46 -7.66 1.08
C THR A 164 14.48 -8.74 1.46
N ILE A 165 14.23 -9.99 1.06
CA ILE A 165 15.18 -11.09 1.29
C ILE A 165 16.44 -10.89 0.46
N ALA A 166 16.31 -10.57 -0.83
CA ALA A 166 17.46 -10.34 -1.71
C ALA A 166 18.34 -9.18 -1.21
N ALA A 167 17.73 -8.09 -0.78
CA ALA A 167 18.45 -6.96 -0.21
C ALA A 167 19.08 -7.30 1.16
N GLY A 168 18.39 -8.05 2.01
CA GLY A 168 18.96 -8.58 3.26
C GLY A 168 20.19 -9.45 3.02
N LEU A 169 20.13 -10.38 2.06
CA LEU A 169 21.27 -11.25 1.71
C LEU A 169 22.45 -10.48 1.09
N ALA A 170 22.19 -9.36 0.41
CA ALA A 170 23.23 -8.50 -0.14
C ALA A 170 23.87 -7.57 0.92
N SER A 171 23.26 -7.42 2.09
CA SER A 171 23.72 -6.49 3.13
C SER A 171 24.80 -7.08 4.05
N SER A 172 25.82 -6.27 4.37
CA SER A 172 26.89 -6.59 5.31
C SER A 172 26.74 -5.83 6.64
N SER A 173 27.42 -6.35 7.68
CA SER A 173 27.58 -5.72 8.99
C SER A 173 29.03 -5.31 9.21
N ILE A 174 29.25 -4.25 9.98
CA ILE A 174 30.58 -3.88 10.45
C ILE A 174 30.76 -4.50 11.83
N GLY A 175 31.64 -5.51 11.95
CA GLY A 175 31.78 -6.29 13.19
C GLY A 175 30.45 -6.92 13.61
N ASP A 176 30.09 -6.80 14.90
CA ASP A 176 28.80 -7.24 15.45
C ASP A 176 27.64 -6.23 15.24
N GLY A 177 27.86 -5.21 14.39
CA GLY A 177 26.88 -4.17 14.12
C GLY A 177 25.66 -4.62 13.30
N PRO A 178 24.66 -3.75 13.13
CA PRO A 178 23.48 -4.09 12.33
C PRO A 178 23.82 -4.22 10.84
N HIS A 179 23.14 -5.14 10.15
CA HIS A 179 23.24 -5.30 8.69
C HIS A 179 22.54 -4.15 7.96
N VAL A 180 23.28 -3.05 7.75
CA VAL A 180 22.81 -1.81 7.12
C VAL A 180 23.75 -1.29 6.02
N PHE A 181 24.85 -1.99 5.76
CA PHE A 181 25.84 -1.54 4.79
C PHE A 181 25.84 -2.42 3.55
N LEU A 182 26.22 -1.82 2.42
CA LEU A 182 26.67 -2.52 1.23
C LEU A 182 28.17 -2.29 1.11
N GLU A 183 28.94 -3.37 1.13
CA GLU A 183 30.38 -3.34 0.90
C GLU A 183 30.69 -3.51 -0.57
N ILE A 184 31.28 -2.47 -1.16
CA ILE A 184 31.79 -2.49 -2.52
C ILE A 184 33.32 -2.55 -2.44
N GLY A 185 33.88 -3.72 -2.72
CA GLY A 185 35.33 -3.90 -2.81
C GLY A 185 35.89 -3.21 -4.05
N ILE A 186 37.05 -2.56 -3.91
CA ILE A 186 37.78 -1.98 -5.04
C ILE A 186 38.52 -3.13 -5.75
N PRO A 187 38.23 -3.41 -7.03
CA PRO A 187 38.90 -4.49 -7.74
C PRO A 187 40.40 -4.21 -7.85
N ASN A 188 41.22 -5.24 -7.59
CA ASN A 188 42.69 -5.25 -7.71
C ASN A 188 43.48 -4.43 -6.68
N GLU A 189 42.85 -3.87 -5.64
CA GLU A 189 43.55 -3.21 -4.54
C GLU A 189 43.06 -3.68 -3.18
N ASN A 190 43.97 -3.85 -2.23
CA ASN A 190 43.67 -4.30 -0.86
C ASN A 190 43.35 -3.09 0.05
N ILE A 191 42.53 -2.17 -0.46
CA ILE A 191 42.08 -0.95 0.24
C ILE A 191 40.77 -1.25 0.98
N ASP A 192 40.51 -0.54 2.08
CA ASP A 192 39.24 -0.62 2.80
C ASP A 192 38.04 -0.42 1.86
N PRO A 193 37.04 -1.32 1.88
CA PRO A 193 35.91 -1.27 0.97
C PRO A 193 35.03 -0.04 1.21
N ILE A 194 34.41 0.47 0.14
CA ILE A 194 33.44 1.54 0.24
C ILE A 194 32.17 1.00 0.90
N ARG A 195 31.72 1.67 1.95
CA ARG A 195 30.52 1.28 2.74
C ARG A 195 29.42 2.30 2.54
N LEU A 196 28.32 1.85 1.92
CA LEU A 196 27.15 2.68 1.65
C LEU A 196 25.97 2.20 2.51
N TRP A 197 25.13 3.13 2.97
CA TRP A 197 23.89 2.77 3.64
C TRP A 197 22.97 2.05 2.66
N PHE A 198 22.47 0.88 3.06
CA PHE A 198 21.70 -0.02 2.21
C PHE A 198 20.50 -0.60 2.97
N TYR A 199 19.46 -0.98 2.21
CA TYR A 199 18.28 -1.65 2.73
C TYR A 199 18.60 -3.10 3.13
N GLY A 200 19.29 -3.29 4.26
CA GLY A 200 19.65 -4.60 4.80
C GLY A 200 18.65 -5.19 5.79
N TRP A 201 19.05 -6.25 6.50
CA TRP A 201 18.18 -6.96 7.45
C TRP A 201 17.62 -6.08 8.57
N ALA A 202 18.34 -5.04 8.99
CA ALA A 202 17.84 -4.15 10.03
C ALA A 202 16.56 -3.40 9.62
N TYR A 203 16.38 -3.17 8.31
CA TYR A 203 15.16 -2.62 7.73
C TYR A 203 14.19 -3.72 7.30
N GLY A 204 14.72 -4.81 6.74
CA GLY A 204 13.93 -5.89 6.15
C GLY A 204 13.18 -6.75 7.17
N VAL A 205 13.79 -7.11 8.30
CA VAL A 205 13.13 -7.98 9.32
C VAL A 205 11.84 -7.35 9.85
N PRO A 206 11.80 -6.08 10.29
CA PRO A 206 10.56 -5.43 10.71
C PRO A 206 9.47 -5.42 9.62
N VAL A 207 9.86 -5.21 8.36
CA VAL A 207 8.93 -5.23 7.22
C VAL A 207 8.36 -6.63 7.02
N LEU A 208 9.19 -7.68 7.04
CA LEU A 208 8.75 -9.07 6.90
C LEU A 208 7.80 -9.48 8.03
N ILE A 209 8.08 -9.08 9.27
CA ILE A 209 7.18 -9.31 10.41
C ILE A 209 5.82 -8.63 10.16
N CYS A 210 5.83 -7.36 9.73
CA CYS A 210 4.59 -6.63 9.44
C CYS A 210 3.81 -7.25 8.28
N VAL A 211 4.50 -7.74 7.24
CA VAL A 211 3.89 -8.41 6.09
C VAL A 211 3.25 -9.73 6.50
N LEU A 212 3.93 -10.52 7.34
CA LEU A 212 3.40 -11.77 7.88
C LEU A 212 2.14 -11.52 8.72
N LEU A 213 2.18 -10.53 9.61
CA LEU A 213 1.02 -10.13 10.41
C LEU A 213 -0.12 -9.63 9.53
N LEU A 214 0.16 -8.79 8.53
CA LEU A 214 -0.84 -8.29 7.58
C LEU A 214 -1.49 -9.45 6.80
N ALA A 215 -0.70 -10.44 6.37
CA ALA A 215 -1.22 -11.63 5.69
C ALA A 215 -2.12 -12.45 6.62
N ALA A 216 -1.68 -12.72 7.85
CA ALA A 216 -2.46 -13.47 8.84
C ALA A 216 -3.78 -12.77 9.19
N VAL A 217 -3.75 -11.47 9.44
CA VAL A 217 -4.94 -10.65 9.71
C VAL A 217 -5.84 -10.60 8.47
N GLY A 218 -5.28 -10.38 7.28
CA GLY A 218 -6.02 -10.35 6.02
C GLY A 218 -6.77 -11.65 5.75
N VAL A 219 -6.10 -12.81 5.91
CA VAL A 219 -6.71 -14.14 5.83
C VAL A 219 -7.82 -14.28 6.86
N SER A 220 -7.57 -13.87 8.10
CA SER A 220 -8.55 -13.97 9.20
C SER A 220 -9.80 -13.13 8.95
N VAL A 221 -9.65 -11.90 8.44
CA VAL A 221 -10.78 -11.02 8.11
C VAL A 221 -11.57 -11.59 6.93
N LEU A 222 -10.90 -12.07 5.88
CA LEU A 222 -11.54 -12.70 4.73
C LEU A 222 -12.30 -13.96 5.13
N HIS A 223 -11.70 -14.79 6.00
CA HIS A 223 -12.35 -15.97 6.56
C HIS A 223 -13.58 -15.59 7.38
N ALA A 224 -13.44 -14.64 8.32
CA ALA A 224 -14.54 -14.18 9.14
C ALA A 224 -15.68 -13.56 8.31
N ASN A 225 -15.35 -12.84 7.23
CA ASN A 225 -16.33 -12.29 6.28
C ASN A 225 -17.09 -13.41 5.51
N ALA A 226 -16.38 -14.47 5.11
CA ALA A 226 -16.97 -15.60 4.41
C ALA A 226 -17.83 -16.51 5.32
N ALA A 227 -17.43 -16.67 6.59
CA ALA A 227 -18.08 -17.56 7.55
C ALA A 227 -19.43 -17.06 8.07
N ARG A 228 -19.75 -15.75 7.95
CA ARG A 228 -21.01 -15.19 8.46
C ARG A 228 -22.24 -15.85 7.80
N PRO A 229 -23.29 -16.21 8.56
CA PRO A 229 -24.57 -16.63 7.97
C PRO A 229 -25.22 -15.48 7.19
N PHE A 230 -26.04 -15.81 6.19
CA PHE A 230 -26.89 -14.82 5.51
C PHE A 230 -28.10 -14.48 6.39
N LEU A 231 -28.66 -13.28 6.26
CA LEU A 231 -29.81 -12.86 7.08
C LEU A 231 -31.09 -13.57 6.67
N ARG A 232 -31.38 -13.56 5.38
CA ARG A 232 -32.61 -14.10 4.79
C ARG A 232 -32.34 -14.65 3.38
N PRO A 233 -33.15 -15.61 2.89
CA PRO A 233 -33.00 -16.14 1.54
C PRO A 233 -33.14 -15.06 0.45
N GLU A 234 -33.99 -14.06 0.68
CA GLU A 234 -34.32 -13.03 -0.30
C GLU A 234 -33.20 -11.98 -0.45
N THR A 235 -32.28 -11.87 0.53
CA THR A 235 -31.17 -10.88 0.53
C THR A 235 -29.83 -11.46 0.10
N VAL A 236 -29.76 -12.76 -0.23
CA VAL A 236 -28.51 -13.46 -0.50
C VAL A 236 -27.65 -12.76 -1.57
N ILE A 237 -28.24 -12.39 -2.71
CA ILE A 237 -27.49 -11.76 -3.82
C ILE A 237 -26.89 -10.40 -3.40
N ALA A 238 -27.66 -9.60 -2.66
CA ALA A 238 -27.22 -8.30 -2.17
C ALA A 238 -26.11 -8.44 -1.11
N GLU A 239 -26.25 -9.38 -0.18
CA GLU A 239 -25.21 -9.67 0.81
C GLU A 239 -23.93 -10.22 0.18
N GLN A 240 -24.04 -11.05 -0.85
CA GLN A 240 -22.88 -11.53 -1.61
C GLN A 240 -22.14 -10.39 -2.29
N TYR A 241 -22.86 -9.41 -2.85
CA TYR A 241 -22.26 -8.22 -3.44
C TYR A 241 -21.50 -7.40 -2.41
N GLU A 242 -22.12 -7.07 -1.27
CA GLU A 242 -21.48 -6.31 -0.19
C GLU A 242 -20.24 -7.02 0.36
N ARG A 243 -20.31 -8.34 0.56
CA ARG A 243 -19.16 -9.12 1.04
C ARG A 243 -18.02 -9.15 0.03
N ARG A 244 -18.31 -9.16 -1.28
CA ARG A 244 -17.30 -9.04 -2.33
C ARG A 244 -16.66 -7.65 -2.34
N GLU A 245 -17.45 -6.59 -2.12
CA GLU A 245 -16.92 -5.23 -2.05
C GLU A 245 -16.01 -5.05 -0.83
N ILE A 246 -16.41 -5.57 0.34
CA ILE A 246 -15.57 -5.61 1.56
C ILE A 246 -14.29 -6.41 1.31
N ALA A 247 -14.38 -7.62 0.73
CA ALA A 247 -13.21 -8.44 0.40
C ALA A 247 -12.25 -7.72 -0.56
N THR A 248 -12.80 -7.04 -1.57
CA THR A 248 -12.01 -6.21 -2.49
C THR A 248 -11.30 -5.08 -1.73
N GLY A 249 -12.00 -4.38 -0.83
CA GLY A 249 -11.42 -3.33 0.02
C GLY A 249 -10.28 -3.84 0.90
N ILE A 250 -10.43 -5.02 1.51
CA ILE A 250 -9.38 -5.67 2.32
C ILE A 250 -8.13 -5.90 1.48
N THR A 251 -8.28 -6.54 0.31
CA THR A 251 -7.15 -6.81 -0.60
C THR A 251 -6.52 -5.53 -1.14
N SER A 252 -7.32 -4.50 -1.45
CA SER A 252 -6.85 -3.20 -1.91
C SER A 252 -5.99 -2.48 -0.87
N VAL A 253 -6.42 -2.43 0.40
CA VAL A 253 -5.64 -1.81 1.48
C VAL A 253 -4.32 -2.55 1.71
N ALA A 254 -4.36 -3.89 1.74
CA ALA A 254 -3.16 -4.70 1.91
C ALA A 254 -2.16 -4.52 0.75
N ALA A 255 -2.64 -4.56 -0.50
CA ALA A 255 -1.82 -4.35 -1.69
C ALA A 255 -1.19 -2.95 -1.71
N SER A 256 -1.98 -1.90 -1.45
CA SER A 256 -1.47 -0.54 -1.40
C SER A 256 -0.39 -0.33 -0.35
N ALA A 257 -0.58 -0.86 0.85
CA ALA A 257 0.42 -0.74 1.91
C ALA A 257 1.73 -1.46 1.56
N ALA A 258 1.64 -2.64 0.93
CA ALA A 258 2.80 -3.36 0.43
C ALA A 258 3.49 -2.62 -0.73
N LEU A 259 2.73 -1.98 -1.63
CA LEU A 259 3.28 -1.14 -2.70
C LEU A 259 4.03 0.07 -2.15
N LEU A 260 3.51 0.75 -1.12
CA LEU A 260 4.19 1.89 -0.48
C LEU A 260 5.51 1.46 0.18
N ALA A 261 5.50 0.31 0.89
CA ALA A 261 6.73 -0.24 1.46
C ALA A 261 7.75 -0.64 0.39
N LEU A 262 7.28 -1.25 -0.71
CA LEU A 262 8.11 -1.64 -1.85
C LEU A 262 8.73 -0.42 -2.53
N ALA A 263 7.95 0.64 -2.75
CA ALA A 263 8.46 1.88 -3.34
C ALA A 263 9.54 2.51 -2.47
N GLY A 264 9.34 2.56 -1.15
CA GLY A 264 10.35 3.03 -0.20
C GLY A 264 11.63 2.20 -0.27
N ALA A 265 11.52 0.87 -0.26
CA ALA A 265 12.67 -0.02 -0.36
C ALA A 265 13.43 0.18 -1.68
N TRP A 266 12.73 0.28 -2.81
CA TRP A 266 13.35 0.50 -4.13
C TRP A 266 14.05 1.85 -4.24
N ARG A 267 13.49 2.93 -3.67
CA ARG A 267 14.20 4.22 -3.62
C ARG A 267 15.50 4.11 -2.83
N PHE A 268 15.45 3.49 -1.64
CA PHE A 268 16.64 3.38 -0.82
C PHE A 268 17.73 2.50 -1.45
N ILE A 269 17.34 1.41 -2.10
CA ILE A 269 18.26 0.56 -2.88
C ILE A 269 18.86 1.35 -4.06
N ALA A 270 18.07 2.18 -4.73
CA ALA A 270 18.52 3.00 -5.85
C ALA A 270 19.50 4.11 -5.42
N ASP A 271 19.25 4.76 -4.28
CA ASP A 271 20.14 5.80 -3.73
C ASP A 271 21.53 5.24 -3.39
N ALA A 272 21.59 3.99 -2.90
CA ALA A 272 22.87 3.30 -2.70
C ALA A 272 23.58 2.99 -4.04
N GLY A 273 22.83 2.73 -5.10
CA GLY A 273 23.37 2.44 -6.45
C GLY A 273 23.78 3.67 -7.26
N SER A 274 23.28 4.87 -6.93
CA SER A 274 23.62 6.12 -7.65
C SER A 274 24.85 6.83 -7.09
N THR A 275 25.29 6.47 -5.87
CA THR A 275 26.43 7.10 -5.17
C THR A 275 27.80 6.57 -5.64
N THR A 276 27.85 5.62 -6.57
CA THR A 276 29.08 4.93 -7.05
C THR A 276 30.03 5.75 -7.94
N GLN A 277 29.87 7.08 -8.03
CA GLN A 277 30.90 7.99 -8.57
C GLN A 277 31.54 8.79 -7.42
N LEU A 278 32.35 8.13 -6.60
CA LEU A 278 33.18 8.81 -5.60
C LEU A 278 34.51 9.22 -6.22
N ILE A 279 34.67 10.51 -6.52
CA ILE A 279 35.93 11.09 -6.96
C ILE A 279 36.82 11.28 -5.73
N ILE A 280 37.82 10.42 -5.55
CA ILE A 280 38.85 10.63 -4.53
C ILE A 280 39.82 11.69 -5.11
N GLN A 281 39.74 12.94 -4.65
CA GLN A 281 40.74 13.96 -4.97
C GLN A 281 42.00 13.71 -4.14
N GLY A 282 42.93 12.92 -4.68
CA GLY A 282 44.30 12.81 -4.19
C GLY A 282 45.18 13.93 -4.73
N GLU A 283 46.08 14.44 -3.90
CA GLU A 283 47.04 15.51 -4.19
C GLU A 283 47.89 15.17 -5.43
N GLY A 284 47.46 15.63 -6.60
CA GLY A 284 48.21 15.54 -7.87
C GLY A 284 47.82 14.45 -8.87
N ARG A 285 46.90 13.52 -8.53
CA ARG A 285 46.37 12.52 -9.49
C ARG A 285 44.90 12.23 -9.21
N SER A 286 44.03 12.68 -10.11
CA SER A 286 42.60 12.36 -10.08
C SER A 286 42.38 10.98 -10.70
N GLU A 287 42.68 9.92 -9.97
CA GLU A 287 42.30 8.56 -10.37
C GLU A 287 40.88 8.29 -9.87
N SER A 288 39.90 8.50 -10.75
CA SER A 288 38.50 8.15 -10.51
C SER A 288 38.35 6.63 -10.67
N TYR A 289 38.08 5.93 -9.57
CA TYR A 289 37.75 4.52 -9.62
C TYR A 289 36.22 4.36 -9.73
N GLU A 290 35.75 3.90 -10.89
CA GLU A 290 34.35 3.48 -11.04
C GLU A 290 34.19 2.08 -10.45
N ALA A 291 33.73 2.01 -9.20
CA ALA A 291 33.33 0.76 -8.58
C ALA A 291 31.81 0.61 -8.70
N THR A 292 31.35 -0.03 -9.78
CA THR A 292 29.93 -0.32 -9.99
C THR A 292 29.53 -1.64 -9.31
N TRP A 293 28.55 -1.58 -8.40
CA TRP A 293 27.96 -2.78 -7.84
C TRP A 293 27.25 -3.59 -8.95
N ARG A 294 27.39 -4.92 -8.92
CA ARG A 294 26.88 -5.85 -9.95
C ARG A 294 25.37 -5.71 -10.26
N TYR A 295 24.60 -5.08 -9.37
CA TYR A 295 23.16 -4.86 -9.51
C TYR A 295 22.75 -3.38 -9.61
N ALA A 296 23.71 -2.47 -9.80
CA ALA A 296 23.46 -1.03 -9.86
C ALA A 296 22.44 -0.63 -10.95
N GLU A 297 22.44 -1.30 -12.10
CA GLU A 297 21.46 -1.07 -13.18
C GLU A 297 20.04 -1.45 -12.75
N ILE A 298 19.90 -2.57 -12.04
CA ILE A 298 18.60 -3.06 -11.53
C ILE A 298 18.10 -2.13 -10.42
N ALA A 299 19.00 -1.66 -9.56
CA ALA A 299 18.71 -0.67 -8.53
C ALA A 299 18.21 0.65 -9.14
N ALA A 300 18.85 1.13 -10.21
CA ALA A 300 18.45 2.34 -10.91
C ALA A 300 17.04 2.22 -11.53
N VAL A 301 16.73 1.09 -12.18
CA VAL A 301 15.39 0.82 -12.72
C VAL A 301 14.35 0.77 -11.59
N GLY A 302 14.69 0.15 -10.45
CA GLY A 302 13.85 0.15 -9.26
C GLY A 302 13.52 1.56 -8.75
N GLY A 303 14.52 2.44 -8.67
CA GLY A 303 14.34 3.84 -8.29
C GLY A 303 13.39 4.60 -9.22
N TRP A 304 13.49 4.38 -10.53
CA TRP A 304 12.59 4.98 -11.53
C TRP A 304 11.15 4.47 -11.44
N LEU A 305 10.95 3.20 -11.06
CA LEU A 305 9.63 2.61 -10.92
C LEU A 305 8.95 2.94 -9.58
N ALA A 306 9.70 3.33 -8.55
CA ALA A 306 9.16 3.60 -7.23
C ALA A 306 8.01 4.64 -7.21
N PRO A 307 8.09 5.79 -7.93
CA PRO A 307 6.96 6.73 -8.00
C PRO A 307 5.70 6.12 -8.64
N ALA A 308 5.85 5.25 -9.64
CA ALA A 308 4.72 4.58 -10.27
C ALA A 308 4.01 3.63 -9.30
N LEU A 309 4.77 2.93 -8.45
CA LEU A 309 4.23 2.08 -7.38
C LEU A 309 3.47 2.91 -6.33
N GLU A 310 4.00 4.07 -5.93
CA GLU A 310 3.31 4.97 -5.00
C GLU A 310 2.01 5.53 -5.56
N ILE A 311 2.03 6.01 -6.81
CA ILE A 311 0.84 6.52 -7.49
C ILE A 311 -0.22 5.41 -7.55
N ALA A 312 0.16 4.20 -7.96
CA ALA A 312 -0.76 3.06 -7.98
C ALA A 312 -1.33 2.76 -6.58
N ALA A 313 -0.49 2.77 -5.54
CA ALA A 313 -0.92 2.55 -4.17
C ALA A 313 -1.95 3.59 -3.70
N PHE A 314 -1.68 4.87 -3.94
CA PHE A 314 -2.58 5.98 -3.58
C PHE A 314 -3.88 5.93 -4.37
N VAL A 315 -3.84 5.63 -5.68
CA VAL A 315 -5.06 5.47 -6.49
C VAL A 315 -5.95 4.37 -5.90
N ILE A 316 -5.38 3.21 -5.55
CA ILE A 316 -6.14 2.09 -4.97
C ILE A 316 -6.72 2.49 -3.59
N LEU A 317 -5.98 3.21 -2.74
CA LEU A 317 -6.48 3.70 -1.45
C LEU A 317 -7.62 4.71 -1.64
N LEU A 318 -7.45 5.71 -2.50
CA LEU A 318 -8.47 6.73 -2.77
C LEU A 318 -9.74 6.13 -3.39
N LEU A 319 -9.60 5.15 -4.27
CA LEU A 319 -10.74 4.38 -4.79
C LEU A 319 -11.47 3.63 -3.66
N THR A 320 -10.73 3.08 -2.70
CA THR A 320 -11.30 2.40 -1.52
C THR A 320 -12.05 3.38 -0.63
N VAL A 321 -11.48 4.56 -0.36
CA VAL A 321 -12.15 5.66 0.35
C VAL A 321 -13.42 6.10 -0.38
N SER A 322 -13.37 6.25 -1.70
CA SER A 322 -14.53 6.68 -2.50
C SER A 322 -15.68 5.66 -2.44
N ARG A 323 -15.37 4.35 -2.43
CA ARG A 323 -16.37 3.28 -2.27
C ARG A 323 -17.00 3.34 -0.87
N ALA A 324 -16.18 3.43 0.17
CA ALA A 324 -16.64 3.56 1.54
C ALA A 324 -17.56 4.78 1.77
N ALA A 325 -17.20 5.92 1.18
CA ALA A 325 -18.00 7.14 1.24
C ALA A 325 -19.37 6.98 0.54
N ARG A 326 -19.41 6.29 -0.61
CA ARG A 326 -20.67 5.99 -1.32
C ARG A 326 -21.58 5.07 -0.50
N ALA A 327 -21.02 3.99 0.07
CA ALA A 327 -21.78 3.07 0.93
C ALA A 327 -22.36 3.79 2.16
N SER A 328 -21.58 4.66 2.78
CA SER A 328 -22.00 5.46 3.94
C SER A 328 -23.15 6.43 3.60
N ARG A 329 -23.09 7.08 2.43
CA ARG A 329 -24.16 7.97 1.94
C ARG A 329 -25.45 7.21 1.64
N ALA A 330 -25.35 6.03 1.01
CA ALA A 330 -26.50 5.18 0.75
C ALA A 330 -27.18 4.73 2.06
N ALA A 331 -26.40 4.37 3.07
CA ALA A 331 -26.90 4.01 4.40
C ALA A 331 -27.57 5.19 5.14
N ALA A 332 -27.07 6.42 4.99
CA ALA A 332 -27.72 7.62 5.53
C ALA A 332 -29.07 7.89 4.86
N HIS A 333 -29.14 7.79 3.53
CA HIS A 333 -30.40 7.97 2.80
C HIS A 333 -31.47 6.95 3.19
N SER A 334 -31.08 5.68 3.39
CA SER A 334 -31.99 4.63 3.85
C SER A 334 -32.55 4.86 5.26
N ARG A 335 -31.79 5.49 6.17
CA ARG A 335 -32.27 5.79 7.53
C ARG A 335 -33.29 6.92 7.51
N ASN A 336 -33.04 7.95 6.70
CA ASN A 336 -33.93 9.09 6.58
C ASN A 336 -35.28 8.71 5.94
N SER A 337 -35.27 7.84 4.92
CA SER A 337 -36.52 7.37 4.30
C SER A 337 -37.34 6.48 5.22
N ALA A 338 -36.71 5.66 6.06
CA ALA A 338 -37.42 4.86 7.06
C ALA A 338 -38.04 5.71 8.19
N GLY A 339 -37.34 6.75 8.67
CA GLY A 339 -37.87 7.65 9.69
C GLY A 339 -39.06 8.50 9.23
N LEU A 340 -39.08 8.87 7.93
CA LEU A 340 -40.21 9.58 7.33
C LEU A 340 -41.46 8.68 7.16
N GLN A 341 -41.29 7.37 7.00
CA GLN A 341 -42.41 6.43 6.91
C GLN A 341 -43.01 6.07 8.26
N SER A 342 -42.23 6.10 9.36
CA SER A 342 -42.77 5.87 10.71
C SER A 342 -43.49 7.07 11.32
N ALA A 343 -43.34 8.26 10.72
CA ALA A 343 -43.97 9.49 11.17
C ALA A 343 -45.32 9.79 10.47
N ARG A 344 -45.78 8.90 9.57
CA ARG A 344 -47.08 8.95 8.90
C ARG A 344 -47.94 7.81 9.42
#